data_AF-A0A4Q3Y1T4-F1
#
_entry.id   AF-A0A4Q3Y1T4-F1
#
_cell.length_a   1.000
_cell.length_b   1.000
_cell.length_c   1.000
_cell.angle_alpha   90.00
_cell.angle_beta   90.00
_cell.angle_gamma   90.00
#
_symmetry.space_group_name_H-M   'P 1'
#
loop_
_entity.id
_entity.type
_entity.pdbx_description
1 polymer ?
#
loop_
_entity_poly.entity_id
_entity_poly.type
_entity_poly.pdbx_seq_one_letter_code
_entity_poly.pdbx_strand_id
1 'polypeptide(L)'
;MDATELGRRRAAELHASAVARGLDPTDPYAFAVAIAKDRGLDVDSANPGATVLDNGRATLVPEDDLIIHENIGSPFERAFLVAHEIGHHELGDGTSSPTVTEADPARGSEPSPTGIDRVVDYGRRQRREVQMDLFGRELLLPREVVCRLHLEDGLTASDIAERMQAPFDVVAQQLFDGLLLPVIEPDDKVREFHPLNEAQAIAAAHRGGPYLLEAGPGTGKTQTLTARVVQLLDEGVDPKRLLVLTYSNKAAGEMADRIAAERPE
;
A
#
# COMPACT_ATOMS: atom_id res chain seq x y z
N MET A 1 -8.70 -7.52 4.18
CA MET A 1 -7.29 -7.88 3.92
C MET A 1 -6.45 -6.69 4.34
N ASP A 2 -5.30 -6.87 4.98
CA ASP A 2 -4.45 -5.72 5.34
C ASP A 2 -4.01 -4.99 4.05
N ALA A 3 -4.15 -3.66 4.00
CA ALA A 3 -3.82 -2.86 2.82
C ALA A 3 -2.34 -3.02 2.43
N THR A 4 -1.48 -3.24 3.42
CA THR A 4 -0.06 -3.57 3.23
C THR A 4 0.12 -4.86 2.45
N GLU A 5 -0.60 -5.92 2.81
CA GLU A 5 -0.47 -7.22 2.13
C GLU A 5 -1.08 -7.18 0.72
N LEU A 6 -2.18 -6.44 0.52
CA LEU A 6 -2.72 -6.19 -0.82
C LEU A 6 -1.68 -5.47 -1.70
N GLY A 7 -1.00 -4.47 -1.15
CA GLY A 7 0.09 -3.76 -1.84
C GLY A 7 1.26 -4.69 -2.18
N ARG A 8 1.73 -5.50 -1.23
CA ARG A 8 2.78 -6.49 -1.46
C ARG A 8 2.41 -7.48 -2.55
N ARG A 9 1.20 -8.06 -2.48
CA ARG A 9 0.71 -8.98 -3.51
C ARG A 9 0.72 -8.33 -4.88
N ARG A 10 0.21 -7.10 -4.98
CA ARG A 10 0.23 -6.35 -6.24
C ARG A 10 1.66 -6.16 -6.74
N ALA A 11 2.58 -5.71 -5.90
CA ALA A 11 3.99 -5.58 -6.26
C ALA A 11 4.61 -6.90 -6.76
N ALA A 12 4.35 -8.02 -6.08
CA ALA A 12 4.84 -9.35 -6.49
C ALA A 12 4.26 -9.81 -7.84
N GLU A 13 2.97 -9.56 -8.11
CA GLU A 13 2.34 -9.84 -9.40
C GLU A 13 3.00 -9.05 -10.54
N LEU A 14 3.35 -7.79 -10.27
CA LEU A 14 4.02 -6.92 -11.25
C LEU A 14 5.44 -7.36 -11.52
N HIS A 15 6.18 -7.75 -10.48
CA HIS A 15 7.49 -8.37 -10.62
C HIS A 15 7.40 -9.64 -11.48
N ALA A 16 6.51 -10.57 -11.15
CA ALA A 16 6.37 -11.83 -11.86
C ALA A 16 6.00 -11.61 -13.34
N SER A 17 5.09 -10.67 -13.63
CA SER A 17 4.70 -10.29 -14.98
C SER A 17 5.86 -9.67 -15.78
N ALA A 18 6.70 -8.85 -15.14
CA ALA A 18 7.89 -8.28 -15.75
C ALA A 18 8.93 -9.36 -16.09
N VAL A 19 9.23 -10.26 -15.15
CA VAL A 19 10.14 -11.39 -15.37
C VAL A 19 9.63 -12.32 -16.47
N ALA A 20 8.33 -12.61 -16.51
CA ALA A 20 7.73 -13.46 -17.54
C ALA A 20 7.85 -12.87 -18.95
N ARG A 21 8.00 -11.55 -19.09
CA ARG A 21 8.28 -10.87 -20.36
C ARG A 21 9.76 -10.78 -20.72
N GLY A 22 10.64 -11.31 -19.86
CA GLY A 22 12.08 -11.36 -20.08
C GLY A 22 12.84 -10.16 -19.52
N LEU A 23 12.23 -9.34 -18.65
CA LEU A 23 12.97 -8.31 -17.91
C LEU A 23 13.84 -8.98 -16.83
N ASP A 24 15.08 -8.51 -16.70
CA ASP A 24 16.06 -9.05 -15.76
C ASP A 24 15.97 -8.33 -14.41
N PRO A 25 15.55 -9.01 -13.33
CA PRO A 25 15.44 -8.39 -12.01
C PRO A 25 16.80 -8.17 -11.31
N THR A 26 17.91 -8.67 -11.87
CA THR A 26 19.27 -8.47 -11.32
C THR A 26 19.91 -7.13 -11.74
N ASP A 27 19.30 -6.43 -12.70
CA ASP A 27 19.53 -5.00 -12.96
C ASP A 27 18.33 -4.20 -12.40
N PRO A 28 18.33 -3.89 -11.10
CA PRO A 28 17.14 -3.37 -10.42
C PRO A 28 16.67 -2.04 -11.01
N TYR A 29 17.60 -1.19 -11.49
CA TYR A 29 17.25 0.11 -12.04
C TYR A 29 16.56 -0.02 -13.40
N ALA A 30 17.16 -0.77 -14.33
CA ALA A 30 16.54 -1.01 -15.63
C ALA A 30 15.20 -1.75 -15.49
N PHE A 31 15.11 -2.68 -14.54
CA PHE A 31 13.89 -3.41 -14.21
C PHE A 31 12.77 -2.46 -13.74
N ALA A 32 13.04 -1.59 -12.76
CA ALA A 32 12.06 -0.63 -12.26
C ALA A 32 11.60 0.35 -13.35
N VAL A 33 12.53 0.87 -14.15
CA VAL A 33 12.23 1.79 -15.26
C VAL A 33 11.38 1.13 -16.33
N ALA A 34 11.64 -0.14 -16.67
CA ALA A 34 10.82 -0.88 -17.63
C ALA A 34 9.39 -1.08 -17.10
N ILE A 35 9.26 -1.44 -15.82
CA ILE A 35 7.96 -1.58 -15.14
C ILE A 35 7.19 -0.24 -15.11
N ALA A 36 7.87 0.89 -14.87
CA ALA A 36 7.26 2.22 -14.97
C ALA A 36 6.74 2.49 -16.38
N LYS A 37 7.54 2.22 -17.41
CA LYS A 37 7.14 2.42 -18.83
C LYS A 37 5.93 1.59 -19.24
N ASP A 38 5.80 0.38 -18.72
CA ASP A 38 4.62 -0.46 -18.99
C ASP A 38 3.31 0.13 -18.44
N ARG A 39 3.41 1.08 -17.50
CA ARG A 39 2.28 1.84 -16.94
C ARG A 39 2.06 3.16 -17.66
N GLY A 40 2.83 3.43 -18.71
CA GLY A 40 2.84 4.73 -19.37
C GLY A 40 3.60 5.81 -18.59
N LEU A 41 4.43 5.43 -17.61
CA LEU A 41 5.23 6.38 -16.85
C LEU A 41 6.63 6.52 -17.45
N ASP A 42 7.03 7.75 -17.77
CA ASP A 42 8.42 8.10 -18.04
C ASP A 42 9.21 8.21 -16.73
N VAL A 43 10.54 8.04 -16.82
CA VAL A 43 11.42 8.11 -15.66
C VAL A 43 12.64 8.96 -15.98
N ASP A 44 12.80 10.05 -15.23
CA ASP A 44 13.94 10.95 -15.29
C ASP A 44 14.70 11.02 -13.96
N SER A 45 15.97 11.38 -14.06
CA SER A 45 16.83 11.56 -12.90
C SER A 45 17.22 13.02 -12.73
N ALA A 46 17.20 13.54 -11.51
CA ALA A 46 17.61 14.89 -11.16
C ALA A 46 18.79 14.89 -10.20
N ASN A 47 19.53 16.00 -10.16
CA ASN A 47 20.58 16.18 -9.14
C ASN A 47 19.94 16.31 -7.74
N PRO A 48 20.60 15.85 -6.68
CA PRO A 48 20.11 16.01 -5.32
C PRO A 48 19.77 17.47 -4.99
N GLY A 49 18.62 17.69 -4.34
CA GLY A 49 18.12 19.02 -4.01
C GLY A 49 17.64 19.87 -5.20
N ALA A 50 17.41 19.27 -6.37
CA ALA A 50 16.78 19.96 -7.49
C ALA A 50 15.39 20.48 -7.10
N THR A 51 15.03 21.66 -7.58
CA THR A 51 13.77 22.34 -7.21
C THR A 51 12.54 21.50 -7.53
N VAL A 52 12.61 20.69 -8.59
CA VAL A 52 11.52 19.78 -9.00
C VAL A 52 11.22 18.69 -7.97
N LEU A 53 12.19 18.36 -7.12
CA LEU A 53 12.05 17.35 -6.09
C LEU A 53 11.53 17.91 -4.76
N ASP A 54 11.33 19.22 -4.61
CA ASP A 54 10.76 19.87 -3.40
C ASP A 54 11.29 19.34 -2.06
N ASN A 55 12.63 19.25 -1.90
CA ASN A 55 13.33 18.71 -0.74
C ASN A 55 13.14 17.19 -0.47
N GLY A 56 12.54 16.47 -1.41
CA GLY A 56 12.52 15.01 -1.42
C GLY A 56 13.55 14.38 -2.35
N ARG A 57 13.47 13.06 -2.41
CA ARG A 57 14.32 12.16 -3.17
C ARG A 57 13.66 11.66 -4.45
N ALA A 58 12.33 11.64 -4.49
CA ALA A 58 11.57 11.31 -5.67
C ALA A 58 10.19 11.97 -5.63
N THR A 59 9.58 12.10 -6.79
CA THR A 59 8.21 12.56 -6.93
C THR A 59 7.61 12.01 -8.22
N LEU A 60 6.35 11.58 -8.14
CA LEU A 60 5.50 11.35 -9.30
C LEU A 60 4.86 12.69 -9.70
N VAL A 61 4.97 13.06 -10.97
CA VAL A 61 4.31 14.21 -11.61
C VAL A 61 3.16 13.68 -12.48
N PRO A 62 1.91 13.63 -11.97
CA PRO A 62 0.79 12.97 -12.66
C PRO A 62 0.37 13.69 -13.94
N GLU A 63 0.62 15.00 -14.04
CA GLU A 63 0.26 15.79 -15.23
C GLU A 63 1.08 15.41 -16.47
N ASP A 64 2.30 14.89 -16.24
CA ASP A 64 3.26 14.55 -17.28
C ASP A 64 3.52 13.04 -17.37
N ASP A 65 2.78 12.22 -16.61
CA ASP A 65 3.03 10.78 -16.44
C ASP A 65 4.53 10.48 -16.16
N LEU A 66 5.15 11.28 -15.30
CA LEU A 66 6.61 11.31 -15.14
C LEU A 66 7.02 11.04 -13.70
N ILE A 67 7.93 10.09 -13.50
CA ILE A 67 8.65 9.89 -12.24
C ILE A 67 9.97 10.63 -12.32
N ILE A 68 10.26 11.48 -11.34
CA ILE A 68 11.57 12.12 -11.19
C ILE A 68 12.19 11.66 -9.88
N HIS A 69 13.41 11.14 -9.93
CA HIS A 69 14.13 10.72 -8.73
C HIS A 69 15.54 11.30 -8.67
N GLU A 70 16.12 11.38 -7.47
CA GLU A 70 17.50 11.77 -7.28
C GLU A 70 18.46 10.77 -7.91
N ASN A 71 19.48 11.27 -8.60
CA ASN A 71 20.55 10.47 -9.16
C ASN A 71 21.69 10.28 -8.14
N ILE A 72 21.38 9.67 -6.99
CA ILE A 72 22.35 9.36 -5.94
C ILE A 72 22.16 7.95 -5.40
N GLY A 73 23.26 7.35 -4.96
CA GLY A 73 23.28 6.00 -4.40
C GLY A 73 23.52 4.90 -5.42
N SER A 74 23.31 3.67 -4.99
CA SER A 74 23.41 2.45 -5.76
C SER A 74 22.30 2.33 -6.82
N PRO A 75 22.46 1.46 -7.83
CA PRO A 75 21.38 1.13 -8.77
C PRO A 75 20.09 0.70 -8.05
N PHE A 76 20.20 -0.07 -6.97
CA PHE A 76 19.05 -0.50 -6.19
C PHE A 76 18.37 0.65 -5.44
N GLU A 77 19.11 1.57 -4.82
CA GLU A 77 18.50 2.73 -4.15
C GLU A 77 17.72 3.62 -5.14
N ARG A 78 18.25 3.83 -6.34
CA ARG A 78 17.53 4.55 -7.40
C ARG A 78 16.32 3.77 -7.89
N ALA A 79 16.46 2.46 -8.09
CA ALA A 79 15.34 1.58 -8.44
C ALA A 79 14.23 1.64 -7.38
N PHE A 80 14.60 1.69 -6.10
CA PHE A 80 13.67 1.74 -4.99
C PHE A 80 12.86 3.02 -4.99
N LEU A 81 13.48 4.17 -5.29
CA LEU A 81 12.78 5.43 -5.47
C LEU A 81 11.75 5.34 -6.60
N VAL A 82 12.12 4.77 -7.75
CA VAL A 82 11.17 4.55 -8.87
C VAL A 82 10.04 3.59 -8.46
N ALA A 83 10.37 2.49 -7.79
CA ALA A 83 9.43 1.49 -7.33
C ALA A 83 8.43 2.03 -6.29
N HIS A 84 8.89 2.94 -5.42
CA HIS A 84 8.06 3.64 -4.45
C HIS A 84 6.99 4.50 -5.17
N GLU A 85 7.40 5.26 -6.20
CA GLU A 85 6.47 6.09 -6.99
C GLU A 85 5.52 5.24 -7.84
N ILE A 86 5.97 4.09 -8.36
CA ILE A 86 5.07 3.10 -8.99
C ILE A 86 4.00 2.66 -7.98
N GLY A 87 4.35 2.47 -6.71
CA GLY A 87 3.38 2.17 -5.65
C GLY A 87 2.33 3.27 -5.49
N HIS A 88 2.76 4.54 -5.51
CA HIS A 88 1.83 5.67 -5.48
C HIS A 88 0.89 5.72 -6.69
N HIS A 89 1.39 5.37 -7.88
CA HIS A 89 0.57 5.26 -9.09
C HIS A 89 -0.42 4.09 -9.04
N GLU A 90 -0.01 2.93 -8.52
CA GLU A 90 -0.84 1.72 -8.47
C GLU A 90 -1.90 1.73 -7.36
N LEU A 91 -1.58 2.32 -6.21
CA LEU A 91 -2.39 2.23 -4.98
C LEU A 91 -2.93 3.60 -4.53
N GLY A 92 -2.69 4.67 -5.29
CA GLY A 92 -3.09 6.02 -4.92
C GLY A 92 -4.44 6.45 -5.50
N ASP A 93 -5.33 6.93 -4.63
CA ASP A 93 -6.52 7.68 -5.03
C ASP A 93 -6.10 9.14 -5.31
N GLY A 94 -5.85 9.45 -6.59
CA GLY A 94 -5.19 10.68 -7.05
C GLY A 94 -5.62 11.99 -6.35
N THR A 95 -4.64 12.85 -6.06
CA THR A 95 -4.70 14.35 -6.03
C THR A 95 -3.51 15.02 -5.31
N SER A 96 -2.56 14.28 -4.76
CA SER A 96 -1.30 14.87 -4.25
C SER A 96 -0.10 14.11 -4.78
N SER A 97 0.82 14.79 -5.48
CA SER A 97 2.20 14.32 -5.69
C SER A 97 2.89 14.26 -4.34
N PRO A 98 3.07 13.08 -3.73
CA PRO A 98 3.80 12.98 -2.48
C PRO A 98 5.26 13.02 -2.86
N THR A 99 5.92 14.14 -2.58
CA THR A 99 7.38 14.19 -2.62
C THR A 99 7.94 13.24 -1.56
N VAL A 100 8.65 12.20 -1.99
CA VAL A 100 9.29 11.20 -1.12
C VAL A 100 10.39 11.87 -0.32
N THR A 101 10.20 12.04 0.99
CA THR A 101 11.19 12.72 1.85
C THR A 101 12.11 11.73 2.56
N GLU A 102 11.56 10.60 3.04
CA GLU A 102 12.27 9.57 3.82
C GLU A 102 11.86 8.16 3.39
N ALA A 103 12.29 7.77 2.19
CA ALA A 103 12.16 6.39 1.68
C ALA A 103 13.21 5.47 2.31
N ASP A 104 12.76 4.38 2.95
CA ASP A 104 13.63 3.39 3.60
C ASP A 104 13.37 1.98 3.02
N PRO A 105 14.30 1.44 2.21
CA PRO A 105 14.14 0.12 1.63
C PRO A 105 14.25 -1.01 2.67
N ALA A 106 14.83 -0.78 3.85
CA ALA A 106 14.94 -1.78 4.91
C ALA A 106 13.82 -1.68 5.96
N ARG A 107 12.81 -0.82 5.74
CA ARG A 107 11.72 -0.59 6.69
C ARG A 107 10.95 -1.88 7.04
N GLY A 108 10.77 -2.16 8.33
CA GLY A 108 9.98 -3.31 8.78
C GLY A 108 8.49 -3.21 8.45
N SER A 109 7.80 -4.36 8.34
CA SER A 109 6.34 -4.40 8.11
C SER A 109 5.50 -4.11 9.35
N GLU A 110 6.06 -4.36 10.54
CA GLU A 110 5.37 -4.13 11.79
C GLU A 110 5.69 -2.74 12.34
N PRO A 111 4.69 -1.98 12.84
CA PRO A 111 4.93 -0.72 13.51
C PRO A 111 5.78 -0.93 14.77
N SER A 112 6.61 0.06 15.10
CA SER A 112 7.53 -0.05 16.24
C SER A 112 6.77 -0.36 17.54
N PRO A 113 7.18 -1.39 18.31
CA PRO A 113 6.43 -1.84 19.48
C PRO A 113 6.50 -0.83 20.65
N THR A 114 7.37 0.18 20.61
CA THR A 114 7.63 1.12 21.71
C THR A 114 7.84 2.57 21.26
N GLY A 115 7.36 3.53 22.07
CA GLY A 115 7.83 4.92 22.05
C GLY A 115 6.96 5.93 21.29
N ILE A 116 7.58 7.08 21.01
CA ILE A 116 7.02 8.21 20.26
C ILE A 116 6.74 7.80 18.81
N ASP A 117 7.54 6.89 18.24
CA ASP A 117 7.35 6.33 16.90
C ASP A 117 6.02 5.59 16.77
N ARG A 118 5.57 4.89 17.84
CA ARG A 118 4.23 4.31 17.87
C ARG A 118 3.15 5.36 17.69
N VAL A 119 3.32 6.58 18.24
CA VAL A 119 2.40 7.73 18.16
C VAL A 119 2.54 8.50 16.84
N VAL A 120 3.72 8.48 16.22
CA VAL A 120 4.01 9.11 14.92
C VAL A 120 3.51 8.26 13.74
N ASP A 121 3.45 6.93 13.89
CA ASP A 121 2.83 5.97 12.95
C ASP A 121 1.31 6.16 12.76
N TYR A 122 0.66 7.10 13.47
CA TYR A 122 -0.80 7.30 13.41
C TYR A 122 -1.27 8.15 12.22
N GLY A 123 -0.39 8.90 11.55
CA GLY A 123 -0.76 9.71 10.38
C GLY A 123 -1.21 8.84 9.20
N ARG A 124 -2.36 9.14 8.58
CA ARG A 124 -2.76 8.48 7.32
C ARG A 124 -1.68 8.57 6.24
N ARG A 125 -1.00 9.71 6.16
CA ARG A 125 0.13 9.94 5.25
C ARG A 125 1.31 9.02 5.57
N GLN A 126 1.78 9.00 6.83
CA GLN A 126 2.92 8.16 7.24
C GLN A 126 2.68 6.67 6.97
N ARG A 127 1.47 6.15 7.25
CA ARG A 127 1.12 4.76 6.94
C ARG A 127 1.16 4.47 5.45
N ARG A 128 0.80 5.46 4.61
CA ARG A 128 0.87 5.34 3.16
C ARG A 128 2.31 5.31 2.67
N GLU A 129 3.19 6.14 3.23
CA GLU A 129 4.64 6.09 2.93
C GLU A 129 5.23 4.73 3.30
N VAL A 130 4.92 4.21 4.50
CA VAL A 130 5.34 2.86 4.93
C VAL A 130 4.83 1.81 3.94
N GLN A 131 3.56 1.89 3.54
CA GLN A 131 2.98 0.96 2.57
C GLN A 131 3.72 1.03 1.22
N MET A 132 4.11 2.21 0.76
CA MET A 132 4.89 2.37 -0.48
C MET A 132 6.32 1.87 -0.38
N ASP A 133 6.99 2.06 0.77
CA ASP A 133 8.31 1.48 1.00
C ASP A 133 8.25 -0.05 0.91
N LEU A 134 7.24 -0.65 1.53
CA LEU A 134 7.02 -2.10 1.48
C LEU A 134 6.65 -2.57 0.07
N PHE A 135 5.83 -1.80 -0.67
CA PHE A 135 5.51 -2.07 -2.07
C PHE A 135 6.78 -2.04 -2.93
N GLY A 136 7.60 -1.00 -2.80
CA GLY A 136 8.82 -0.82 -3.58
C GLY A 136 9.83 -1.94 -3.33
N ARG A 137 10.03 -2.34 -2.06
CA ARG A 137 10.88 -3.50 -1.73
C ARG A 137 10.33 -4.79 -2.32
N GLU A 138 9.04 -5.05 -2.17
CA GLU A 138 8.41 -6.27 -2.69
C GLU A 138 8.45 -6.33 -4.23
N LEU A 139 8.36 -5.20 -4.92
CA LEU A 139 8.42 -5.12 -6.38
C LEU A 139 9.82 -5.47 -6.90
N LEU A 140 10.87 -4.98 -6.26
CA LEU A 140 12.25 -5.22 -6.68
C LEU A 140 12.77 -6.58 -6.20
N LEU A 141 12.34 -6.99 -5.02
CA LEU A 141 12.86 -8.14 -4.31
C LEU A 141 11.72 -8.89 -3.60
N PRO A 142 10.87 -9.64 -4.31
CA PRO A 142 9.74 -10.33 -3.70
C PRO A 142 10.17 -11.36 -2.64
N ARG A 143 9.39 -11.50 -1.56
CA ARG A 143 9.68 -12.47 -0.48
C ARG A 143 9.81 -13.88 -1.02
N GLU A 144 8.91 -14.27 -1.91
CA GLU A 144 8.91 -15.59 -2.53
C GLU A 144 10.22 -15.86 -3.30
N VAL A 145 10.70 -14.87 -4.05
CA VAL A 145 11.94 -14.99 -4.82
C VAL A 145 13.13 -15.13 -3.87
N VAL A 146 13.22 -14.30 -2.84
CA VAL A 146 14.33 -14.34 -1.88
C VAL A 146 14.32 -15.64 -1.07
N CYS A 147 13.15 -16.10 -0.62
CA CYS A 147 13.01 -17.38 0.08
C CYS A 147 13.42 -18.55 -0.83
N ARG A 148 13.02 -18.56 -2.10
CA ARG A 148 13.43 -19.58 -3.07
C ARG A 148 14.95 -19.59 -3.27
N LEU A 149 15.55 -18.42 -3.51
CA LEU A 149 17.02 -18.29 -3.66
C LEU A 149 17.77 -18.79 -2.42
N HIS A 150 17.22 -18.56 -1.22
CA HIS A 150 17.86 -19.00 0.02
C HIS A 150 17.65 -20.49 0.30
N LEU A 151 16.42 -20.96 0.22
CA LEU A 151 16.02 -22.31 0.65
C LEU A 151 16.28 -23.38 -0.42
N GLU A 152 16.08 -23.05 -1.69
CA GLU A 152 16.23 -23.99 -2.81
C GLU A 152 17.60 -23.87 -3.47
N ASP A 153 18.05 -22.65 -3.79
CA ASP A 153 19.35 -22.43 -4.44
C ASP A 153 20.52 -22.42 -3.44
N GLY A 154 20.23 -22.42 -2.13
CA GLY A 154 21.24 -22.46 -1.06
C GLY A 154 22.09 -21.20 -0.91
N LEU A 155 21.63 -20.07 -1.46
CA LEU A 155 22.36 -18.81 -1.41
C LEU A 155 22.27 -18.16 -0.02
N THR A 156 23.37 -17.58 0.45
CA THR A 156 23.36 -16.75 1.66
C THR A 156 22.72 -15.39 1.39
N ALA A 157 22.34 -14.67 2.45
CA ALA A 157 21.85 -13.29 2.31
C ALA A 157 22.86 -12.37 1.57
N SER A 158 24.17 -12.60 1.78
CA SER A 158 25.22 -11.87 1.08
C SER A 158 25.28 -12.21 -0.41
N ASP A 159 25.14 -13.49 -0.77
CA ASP A 159 25.13 -13.92 -2.18
C ASP A 159 23.91 -13.35 -2.92
N ILE A 160 22.76 -13.30 -2.25
CA ILE A 160 21.53 -12.70 -2.79
C ILE A 160 21.70 -11.18 -2.94
N ALA A 161 22.30 -10.51 -1.94
CA ALA A 161 22.59 -9.08 -2.00
C ALA A 161 23.49 -8.72 -3.19
N GLU A 162 24.57 -9.47 -3.40
CA GLU A 162 25.46 -9.30 -4.55
C GLU A 162 24.71 -9.56 -5.87
N ARG A 163 23.96 -10.65 -5.96
CA ARG A 163 23.19 -11.03 -7.17
C ARG A 163 22.13 -10.00 -7.56
N MET A 164 21.43 -9.43 -6.58
CA MET A 164 20.34 -8.48 -6.80
C MET A 164 20.81 -7.02 -6.78
N GLN A 165 22.10 -6.79 -6.60
CA GLN A 165 22.71 -5.46 -6.37
C GLN A 165 22.04 -4.69 -5.23
N ALA A 166 21.46 -5.40 -4.27
CA ALA A 166 20.68 -4.86 -3.17
C ALA A 166 21.53 -4.73 -1.90
N PRO A 167 21.28 -3.73 -1.04
CA PRO A 167 21.89 -3.67 0.27
C PRO A 167 21.59 -4.92 1.12
N PHE A 168 22.56 -5.35 1.93
CA PHE A 168 22.44 -6.57 2.75
C PHE A 168 21.25 -6.51 3.72
N ASP A 169 21.03 -5.37 4.35
CA ASP A 169 19.93 -5.10 5.29
C ASP A 169 18.57 -5.23 4.62
N VAL A 170 18.43 -4.78 3.37
CA VAL A 170 17.21 -4.96 2.57
C VAL A 170 16.93 -6.44 2.32
N VAL A 171 17.95 -7.21 1.92
CA VAL A 171 17.82 -8.67 1.71
C VAL A 171 17.51 -9.40 3.01
N ALA A 172 18.21 -9.06 4.09
CA ALA A 172 17.99 -9.65 5.41
C ALA A 172 16.57 -9.37 5.91
N GLN A 173 16.09 -8.12 5.79
CA GLN A 173 14.72 -7.78 6.15
C GLN A 173 13.70 -8.58 5.32
N GLN A 174 13.94 -8.72 4.01
CA GLN A 174 13.02 -9.46 3.15
C GLN A 174 13.04 -10.97 3.41
N LEU A 175 14.18 -11.54 3.79
CA LEU A 175 14.28 -12.92 4.30
C LEU A 175 13.51 -13.08 5.61
N PHE A 176 13.65 -12.14 6.55
CA PHE A 176 12.88 -12.20 7.80
C PHE A 176 11.39 -12.12 7.52
N ASP A 177 10.94 -11.20 6.68
CA ASP A 177 9.54 -11.07 6.31
C ASP A 177 9.03 -12.33 5.60
N GLY A 178 9.84 -12.97 4.75
CA GLY A 178 9.44 -14.15 3.98
C GLY A 178 9.49 -15.47 4.74
N LEU A 179 10.39 -15.60 5.73
CA LEU A 179 10.58 -16.82 6.51
C LEU A 179 9.79 -16.84 7.82
N LEU A 180 9.53 -15.66 8.40
CA LEU A 180 8.96 -15.55 9.76
C LEU A 180 7.52 -15.06 9.78
N LEU A 181 7.06 -14.33 8.76
CA LEU A 181 5.67 -13.90 8.70
C LEU A 181 4.79 -15.01 8.10
N PRO A 182 3.56 -15.19 8.62
CA PRO A 182 2.64 -16.16 8.05
C PRO A 182 2.23 -15.72 6.64
N VAL A 183 2.08 -16.69 5.73
CA VAL A 183 1.43 -16.46 4.44
C VAL A 183 -0.02 -16.08 4.72
N ILE A 184 -0.39 -14.84 4.41
CA ILE A 184 -1.78 -14.38 4.52
C ILE A 184 -2.47 -14.80 3.22
N GLU A 185 -3.12 -15.95 3.25
CA GLU A 185 -4.00 -16.33 2.15
C GLU A 185 -5.13 -15.30 2.01
N PRO A 186 -5.51 -14.94 0.77
CA PRO A 186 -6.67 -14.09 0.58
C PRO A 186 -7.89 -14.73 1.24
N ASP A 187 -8.56 -13.97 2.11
CA ASP A 187 -9.86 -14.37 2.64
C ASP A 187 -10.87 -14.24 1.50
N ASP A 188 -10.91 -15.25 0.63
CA ASP A 188 -11.86 -15.39 -0.49
C ASP A 188 -13.29 -15.67 0.01
N LYS A 189 -13.53 -15.58 1.32
CA LYS A 189 -14.88 -15.52 1.85
C LYS A 189 -15.55 -14.28 1.30
N VAL A 190 -16.38 -14.51 0.29
CA VAL A 190 -17.47 -13.61 -0.08
C VAL A 190 -18.18 -13.26 1.22
N ARG A 191 -18.01 -12.02 1.69
CA ARG A 191 -18.75 -11.53 2.84
C ARG A 191 -20.21 -11.60 2.46
N GLU A 192 -20.97 -12.52 3.07
CA GLU A 192 -22.41 -12.59 2.86
C GLU A 192 -23.04 -11.28 3.32
N PHE A 193 -23.45 -10.46 2.35
CA PHE A 193 -24.28 -9.30 2.61
C PHE A 193 -25.70 -9.78 2.85
N HIS A 194 -26.12 -9.79 4.11
CA HIS A 194 -27.53 -9.96 4.41
C HIS A 194 -28.27 -8.67 4.05
N PRO A 195 -29.48 -8.74 3.48
CA PRO A 195 -30.31 -7.55 3.31
C PRO A 195 -30.65 -6.94 4.68
N LEU A 196 -30.77 -5.61 4.71
CA LEU A 196 -31.27 -4.93 5.91
C LEU A 196 -32.68 -5.39 6.22
N ASN A 197 -32.98 -5.60 7.50
CA ASN A 197 -34.37 -5.68 7.94
C ASN A 197 -35.05 -4.30 7.90
N GLU A 198 -36.38 -4.26 8.03
CA GLU A 198 -37.16 -3.02 7.93
C GLU A 198 -36.68 -1.94 8.91
N ALA A 199 -36.41 -2.29 10.17
CA ALA A 199 -35.95 -1.33 11.18
C ALA A 199 -34.55 -0.76 10.85
N GLN A 200 -33.65 -1.61 10.35
CA GLN A 200 -32.32 -1.18 9.91
C GLN A 200 -32.42 -0.30 8.65
N ALA A 201 -33.30 -0.64 7.70
CA ALA A 201 -33.52 0.16 6.50
C ALA A 201 -34.07 1.55 6.84
N ILE A 202 -35.04 1.64 7.77
CA ILE A 202 -35.56 2.92 8.28
C ILE A 202 -34.44 3.74 8.94
N ALA A 203 -33.62 3.11 9.78
CA ALA A 203 -32.53 3.78 10.46
C ALA A 203 -31.43 4.27 9.51
N ALA A 204 -31.12 3.48 8.46
CA ALA A 204 -30.19 3.86 7.41
C ALA A 204 -30.72 5.04 6.58
N ALA A 205 -32.02 5.02 6.26
CA ALA A 205 -32.70 6.05 5.47
C ALA A 205 -33.03 7.33 6.25
N HIS A 206 -32.85 7.36 7.58
CA HIS A 206 -33.19 8.53 8.38
C HIS A 206 -32.38 9.78 7.95
N ARG A 207 -33.09 10.85 7.60
CA ARG A 207 -32.53 12.17 7.26
C ARG A 207 -33.07 13.24 8.23
N GLY A 208 -32.28 14.28 8.48
CA GLY A 208 -32.66 15.39 9.35
C GLY A 208 -31.88 15.42 10.67
N GLY A 209 -32.58 15.60 11.78
CA GLY A 209 -31.96 15.79 13.10
C GLY A 209 -31.24 14.54 13.65
N PRO A 210 -30.53 14.69 14.79
CA PRO A 210 -29.81 13.61 15.44
C PRO A 210 -30.69 12.38 15.66
N TYR A 211 -30.14 11.20 15.42
CA TYR A 211 -30.84 9.92 15.53
C TYR A 211 -30.09 8.99 16.48
N LEU A 212 -30.74 8.58 17.56
CA LEU A 212 -30.21 7.59 18.49
C LEU A 212 -30.74 6.21 18.12
N LEU A 213 -29.85 5.34 17.64
CA LEU A 213 -30.17 3.94 17.36
C LEU A 213 -29.80 3.06 18.55
N GLU A 214 -30.81 2.55 19.24
CA GLU A 214 -30.64 1.53 20.27
C GLU A 214 -30.73 0.14 19.66
N ALA A 215 -29.74 -0.70 19.97
CA ALA A 215 -29.65 -2.03 19.40
C ALA A 215 -28.89 -2.96 20.35
N GLY A 216 -29.26 -4.24 20.40
CA GLY A 216 -28.55 -5.26 21.19
C GLY A 216 -27.22 -5.68 20.54
N PRO A 217 -26.34 -6.38 21.26
CA PRO A 217 -25.20 -7.06 20.65
C PRO A 217 -25.65 -8.00 19.51
N GLY A 218 -24.92 -8.04 18.40
CA GLY A 218 -25.21 -8.93 17.27
C GLY A 218 -26.39 -8.52 16.37
N THR A 219 -27.08 -7.41 16.64
CA THR A 219 -28.27 -6.97 15.87
C THR A 219 -27.96 -6.17 14.60
N GLY A 220 -26.70 -6.17 14.15
CA GLY A 220 -26.30 -5.51 12.91
C GLY A 220 -26.09 -3.99 12.98
N LYS A 221 -25.75 -3.41 14.15
CA LYS A 221 -25.43 -1.96 14.27
C LYS A 221 -24.45 -1.46 13.22
N THR A 222 -23.36 -2.20 13.02
CA THR A 222 -22.34 -1.87 12.04
C THR A 222 -22.89 -1.93 10.62
N GLN A 223 -23.73 -2.92 10.31
CA GLN A 223 -24.37 -3.06 9.00
C GLN A 223 -25.32 -1.89 8.72
N THR A 224 -26.14 -1.49 9.69
CA THR A 224 -27.00 -0.31 9.58
C THR A 224 -26.20 0.96 9.35
N LEU A 225 -25.07 1.13 10.06
CA LEU A 225 -24.22 2.31 9.93
C LEU A 225 -23.51 2.34 8.57
N THR A 226 -22.98 1.20 8.10
CA THR A 226 -22.40 1.08 6.75
C THR A 226 -23.43 1.41 5.67
N ALA A 227 -24.62 0.82 5.74
CA ALA A 227 -25.67 1.08 4.76
C ALA A 227 -26.13 2.55 4.77
N ARG A 228 -26.15 3.20 5.94
CA ARG A 228 -26.39 4.65 6.04
C ARG A 228 -25.35 5.45 5.28
N VAL A 229 -24.07 5.10 5.44
CA VAL A 229 -22.98 5.78 4.72
C VAL A 229 -23.16 5.59 3.22
N VAL A 230 -23.40 4.35 2.76
CA VAL A 230 -23.62 4.04 1.35
C VAL A 230 -24.79 4.86 0.78
N GLN A 231 -25.93 4.93 1.47
CA GLN A 231 -27.05 5.74 1.01
C GLN A 231 -26.74 7.24 0.95
N LEU A 232 -25.97 7.79 1.90
CA LEU A 232 -25.56 9.20 1.83
C LEU A 232 -24.65 9.45 0.61
N LEU A 233 -23.79 8.49 0.27
CA LEU A 233 -22.96 8.53 -0.93
C LEU A 233 -23.81 8.40 -2.21
N ASP A 234 -24.81 7.51 -2.23
CA ASP A 234 -25.79 7.38 -3.32
C ASP A 234 -26.58 8.68 -3.55
N GLU A 235 -26.83 9.44 -2.48
CA GLU A 235 -27.47 10.76 -2.51
C GLU A 235 -26.51 11.90 -2.93
N GLY A 236 -25.24 11.60 -3.20
CA GLY A 236 -24.26 12.58 -3.65
C GLY A 236 -23.66 13.44 -2.53
N VAL A 237 -23.74 12.99 -1.27
CA VAL A 237 -23.01 13.65 -0.17
C VAL A 237 -21.52 13.45 -0.38
N ASP A 238 -20.77 14.55 -0.40
CA ASP A 238 -19.31 14.52 -0.46
C ASP A 238 -18.74 13.67 0.69
N PRO A 239 -18.00 12.57 0.41
CA PRO A 239 -17.39 11.72 1.42
C PRO A 239 -16.56 12.48 2.45
N LYS A 240 -15.92 13.60 2.05
CA LYS A 240 -15.11 14.45 2.94
C LYS A 240 -15.92 15.11 4.06
N ARG A 241 -17.25 15.09 3.97
CA ARG A 241 -18.18 15.63 4.97
C ARG A 241 -18.70 14.57 5.94
N LEU A 242 -18.33 13.30 5.74
CA LEU A 242 -18.76 12.18 6.58
C LEU A 242 -17.66 11.83 7.60
N LEU A 243 -18.02 11.84 8.89
CA LEU A 243 -17.16 11.34 9.96
C LEU A 243 -17.85 10.16 10.64
N VAL A 244 -17.19 9.00 10.62
CA VAL A 244 -17.67 7.78 11.27
C VAL A 244 -16.67 7.34 12.32
N LEU A 245 -17.16 7.07 13.53
CA LEU A 245 -16.34 6.74 14.69
C LEU A 245 -16.73 5.36 15.24
N THR A 246 -15.74 4.61 15.71
CA THR A 246 -15.93 3.30 16.34
C THR A 246 -14.82 3.06 17.37
N TYR A 247 -14.95 2.00 18.16
CA TYR A 247 -14.15 1.78 19.36
C TYR A 247 -12.71 1.28 19.09
N SER A 248 -12.41 0.83 17.87
CA SER A 248 -11.08 0.32 17.53
C SER A 248 -10.70 0.55 16.07
N ASN A 249 -9.38 0.60 15.80
CA ASN A 249 -8.84 0.68 14.44
C ASN A 249 -9.27 -0.51 13.58
N LYS A 250 -9.33 -1.71 14.16
CA LYS A 250 -9.80 -2.92 13.47
C LYS A 250 -11.25 -2.75 12.99
N ALA A 251 -12.14 -2.29 13.88
CA ALA A 251 -13.53 -2.04 13.51
C ALA A 251 -13.68 -0.91 12.48
N ALA A 252 -12.81 0.11 12.53
CA ALA A 252 -12.80 1.19 11.55
C ALA A 252 -12.37 0.68 10.17
N GLY A 253 -11.30 -0.14 10.10
CA GLY A 253 -10.85 -0.79 8.87
C GLY A 253 -11.92 -1.73 8.30
N GLU A 254 -12.51 -2.59 9.13
CA GLU A 254 -13.59 -3.48 8.69
C GLU A 254 -14.80 -2.73 8.13
N MET A 255 -15.14 -1.57 8.70
CA MET A 255 -16.24 -0.72 8.21
C MET A 255 -15.89 -0.05 6.89
N ALA A 256 -14.66 0.45 6.75
CA ALA A 256 -14.16 1.02 5.49
C ALA A 256 -14.15 -0.04 4.37
N ASP A 257 -13.64 -1.24 4.65
CA ASP A 257 -13.66 -2.37 3.71
C ASP A 257 -15.07 -2.71 3.24
N ARG A 258 -16.07 -2.67 4.14
CA ARG A 258 -17.47 -2.93 3.78
C ARG A 258 -18.03 -1.86 2.86
N ILE A 259 -17.75 -0.58 3.15
CA ILE A 259 -18.19 0.54 2.32
C ILE A 259 -17.55 0.43 0.93
N ALA A 260 -16.24 0.20 0.86
CA ALA A 260 -15.50 0.05 -0.40
C ALA A 260 -15.99 -1.14 -1.24
N ALA A 261 -16.39 -2.25 -0.59
CA ALA A 261 -16.98 -3.39 -1.28
C ALA A 261 -18.35 -3.10 -1.92
N GLU A 262 -19.15 -2.20 -1.31
CA GLU A 262 -20.43 -1.76 -1.88
C GLU A 262 -20.26 -0.62 -2.91
N ARG A 263 -19.24 0.23 -2.73
CA ARG A 263 -18.90 1.38 -3.57
C ARG A 263 -17.37 1.44 -3.78
N PRO A 264 -16.85 0.82 -4.85
CA PRO A 264 -15.42 0.77 -5.13
C PRO A 264 -14.86 2.07 -5.74
N GLU A 265 -15.73 3.01 -6.12
CA GLU A 265 -15.41 4.37 -6.61
C GLU A 265 -15.54 5.41 -5.49
#